data_AF-A0A9P4T5L8-F1
#
_entry.id   AF-A0A9P4T5L8-F1
#
_cell.length_a   1.000
_cell.length_b   1.000
_cell.length_c   1.000
_cell.angle_alpha   90.00
_cell.angle_beta   90.00
_cell.angle_gamma   90.00
#
_symmetry.space_group_name_H-M   'P 1'
#
loop_
_entity.id
_entity.type
_entity.pdbx_description
1 polymer ?
#
loop_
_entity_poly.entity_id
_entity_poly.type
_entity_poly.pdbx_seq_one_letter_code
_entity_poly.pdbx_strand_id
1 'polypeptide(L)'
;MTVMEDKERFAGADTHTIREAFQEWVIDDLPPRVRYPDLEGGIDNIKAILKSRNFDDSEDYRPDAPIHPCCQAPPRWSFCLIVDDFCLRTLDYSASHPDRPMAKLVNLLFLGGRCAIVADGWADGETDDHEEDVGWMYMYSSDYESYYALLSDPGEWDTYYIRPSKEDYPLANALE
;
A
#
# COMPACT_ATOMS: atom_id res chain seq x y z
N MET A 1 -14.72 -7.23 -3.14
CA MET A 1 -14.04 -6.43 -2.10
C MET A 1 -14.09 -7.23 -0.80
N THR A 2 -12.95 -7.43 -0.14
CA THR A 2 -12.89 -8.04 1.19
C THR A 2 -12.71 -6.91 2.20
N VAL A 3 -13.46 -6.92 3.30
CA VAL A 3 -13.31 -5.95 4.39
C VAL A 3 -12.66 -6.68 5.55
N MET A 4 -11.56 -6.13 6.06
CA MET A 4 -10.90 -6.61 7.27
C MET A 4 -11.50 -5.87 8.47
N GLU A 5 -12.20 -6.58 9.35
CA GLU A 5 -12.84 -6.00 10.53
C GLU A 5 -12.05 -6.39 11.80
N ASP A 6 -11.23 -5.47 12.30
CA ASP A 6 -10.54 -5.61 13.58
C ASP A 6 -10.42 -4.23 14.25
N LYS A 7 -11.50 -3.79 14.89
CA LYS A 7 -11.56 -2.45 15.48
C LYS A 7 -10.50 -2.22 16.55
N GLU A 8 -10.18 -3.26 17.33
CA GLU A 8 -9.18 -3.14 18.40
C GLU A 8 -7.77 -2.94 17.82
N ARG A 9 -7.44 -3.66 16.73
CA ARG A 9 -6.15 -3.53 16.06
C ARG A 9 -6.04 -2.26 15.21
N PHE A 10 -7.13 -1.81 14.59
CA PHE A 10 -7.07 -0.73 13.59
C PHE A 10 -7.36 0.67 14.16
N ALA A 11 -7.89 0.78 15.38
CA ALA A 11 -8.11 2.08 16.01
C ALA A 11 -6.78 2.79 16.29
N GLY A 12 -6.51 3.88 15.55
CA GLY A 12 -5.29 4.68 15.69
C GLY A 12 -4.02 4.00 15.13
N ALA A 13 -4.17 2.94 14.35
CA ALA A 13 -3.06 2.21 13.75
C ALA A 13 -2.35 3.06 12.67
N ASP A 14 -1.02 2.94 12.62
CA ASP A 14 -0.23 3.48 11.51
C ASP A 14 -0.34 2.59 10.27
N THR A 15 0.07 3.13 9.11
CA THR A 15 0.02 2.39 7.84
C THR A 15 0.83 1.07 7.90
N HIS A 16 1.93 1.05 8.66
CA HIS A 16 2.76 -0.15 8.83
C HIS A 16 2.02 -1.27 9.57
N THR A 17 1.28 -0.95 10.62
CA THR A 17 0.45 -1.90 11.38
C THR A 17 -0.69 -2.45 10.51
N ILE A 18 -1.30 -1.60 9.67
CA ILE A 18 -2.30 -2.06 8.70
C ILE A 18 -1.66 -2.96 7.64
N ARG A 19 -0.46 -2.63 7.14
CA ARG A 19 0.28 -3.46 6.18
C ARG A 19 0.62 -4.83 6.77
N GLU A 20 1.05 -4.89 8.02
CA GLU A 20 1.31 -6.15 8.75
C GLU A 20 0.03 -7.00 8.85
N ALA A 21 -1.10 -6.39 9.20
CA ALA A 21 -2.40 -7.08 9.23
C ALA A 21 -2.81 -7.60 7.84
N PHE A 22 -2.60 -6.77 6.81
CA PHE A 22 -2.88 -7.14 5.43
C PHE A 22 -1.99 -8.31 4.99
N GLN A 23 -0.71 -8.30 5.34
CA GLN A 23 0.22 -9.39 5.06
C GLN A 23 -0.24 -10.70 5.70
N GLU A 24 -0.67 -10.68 6.96
CA GLU A 24 -1.23 -11.86 7.63
C GLU A 24 -2.46 -12.40 6.87
N TRP A 25 -3.37 -11.52 6.47
CA TRP A 25 -4.54 -11.90 5.68
C TRP A 25 -4.15 -12.51 4.33
N VAL A 26 -3.18 -11.94 3.62
CA VAL A 26 -2.68 -12.46 2.33
C VAL A 26 -2.03 -13.83 2.50
N ILE A 27 -1.23 -14.03 3.54
CA ILE A 27 -0.58 -15.32 3.87
C ILE A 27 -1.60 -16.43 4.07
N ASP A 28 -2.78 -16.12 4.57
CA ASP A 28 -3.83 -17.12 4.78
C ASP A 28 -4.80 -17.25 3.59
N ASP A 29 -5.06 -16.18 2.84
CA ASP A 29 -6.03 -16.18 1.73
C ASP A 29 -5.43 -16.59 0.39
N LEU A 30 -4.23 -16.11 0.02
CA LEU A 30 -3.65 -16.32 -1.32
C LEU A 30 -3.21 -17.77 -1.58
N PRO A 31 -2.41 -18.44 -0.72
CA PRO A 31 -1.83 -19.73 -1.05
C PRO A 31 -2.83 -20.80 -1.53
N PRO A 32 -3.98 -21.04 -0.87
CA PRO A 32 -4.93 -22.06 -1.34
C PRO A 32 -5.63 -21.72 -2.66
N ARG A 33 -5.46 -20.50 -3.20
CA ARG A 33 -6.04 -20.03 -4.47
C ARG A 33 -5.03 -20.03 -5.62
N VAL A 34 -3.77 -20.34 -5.34
CA VAL A 34 -2.75 -20.53 -6.37
C VAL A 34 -3.14 -21.74 -7.21
N ARG A 35 -3.17 -21.57 -8.54
CA ARG A 35 -3.69 -22.58 -9.49
C ARG A 35 -2.84 -23.85 -9.52
N TYR A 36 -1.52 -23.73 -9.36
CA TYR A 36 -0.56 -24.83 -9.45
C TYR A 36 0.49 -24.73 -8.32
N PRO A 37 0.09 -24.94 -7.05
CA PRO A 37 0.98 -24.71 -5.92
C PRO A 37 2.20 -25.64 -5.92
N ASP A 38 2.11 -26.82 -6.55
CA ASP A 38 3.23 -27.77 -6.64
C ASP A 38 4.39 -27.24 -7.49
N LEU A 39 4.13 -26.36 -8.46
CA LEU A 39 5.18 -25.70 -9.25
C LEU A 39 5.96 -24.68 -8.40
N GLU A 40 5.30 -24.14 -7.38
CA GLU A 40 5.86 -23.20 -6.41
C GLU A 40 6.38 -23.91 -5.14
N GLY A 41 6.66 -25.21 -5.19
CA GLY A 41 7.15 -25.98 -4.03
C GLY A 41 6.11 -26.27 -2.94
N GLY A 42 4.82 -26.09 -3.25
CA GLY A 42 3.69 -26.36 -2.35
C GLY A 42 3.25 -25.15 -1.53
N ILE A 43 2.10 -25.29 -0.86
CA ILE A 43 1.45 -24.24 -0.06
C ILE A 43 2.38 -23.68 1.03
N ASP A 44 3.15 -24.54 1.69
CA ASP A 44 4.05 -24.13 2.77
C ASP A 44 5.20 -23.28 2.25
N ASN A 45 5.71 -23.57 1.03
CA ASN A 45 6.73 -22.75 0.39
C ASN A 45 6.17 -21.38 0.00
N ILE A 46 4.97 -21.32 -0.59
CA ILE A 46 4.28 -20.07 -0.91
C ILE A 46 4.10 -19.23 0.36
N LYS A 47 3.64 -19.83 1.47
CA LYS A 47 3.52 -19.13 2.77
C LYS A 47 4.87 -18.64 3.29
N ALA A 48 5.95 -19.40 3.11
CA ALA A 48 7.29 -19.00 3.52
C ALA A 48 7.77 -17.78 2.72
N ILE A 49 7.53 -17.75 1.39
CA ILE A 49 7.87 -16.62 0.52
C ILE A 49 7.07 -15.38 0.93
N LEU A 50 5.74 -15.49 1.12
CA LEU A 50 4.89 -14.36 1.54
C LEU A 50 5.27 -13.78 2.91
N LYS A 51 5.86 -14.59 3.80
CA LYS A 51 6.40 -14.15 5.10
C LYS A 51 7.77 -13.52 4.98
N SER A 52 8.53 -13.89 3.95
CA SER A 52 9.87 -13.36 3.73
C SER A 52 9.74 -11.93 3.20
N ARG A 53 10.36 -10.97 3.89
CA ARG A 53 10.54 -9.60 3.35
C ARG A 53 11.70 -9.53 2.34
N ASN A 54 12.17 -10.67 1.85
CA ASN A 54 13.29 -10.78 0.93
C ASN A 54 12.75 -10.88 -0.51
N PHE A 55 11.87 -9.96 -0.88
CA PHE A 55 11.62 -9.75 -2.29
C PHE A 55 12.82 -8.98 -2.83
N ASP A 56 13.45 -9.53 -3.86
CA ASP A 56 14.50 -8.82 -4.60
C ASP A 56 13.77 -7.94 -5.62
N ASP A 57 13.55 -6.68 -5.25
CA ASP A 57 12.98 -5.65 -6.11
C ASP A 57 14.02 -5.03 -7.05
N SER A 58 15.27 -5.52 -7.02
CA SER A 58 16.29 -5.02 -7.92
C SER A 58 15.90 -5.28 -9.38
N GLU A 59 16.17 -4.30 -10.24
CA GLU A 59 16.02 -4.45 -11.70
C GLU A 59 16.99 -5.50 -12.29
N ASP A 60 17.89 -6.06 -11.47
CA ASP A 60 18.80 -7.12 -11.87
C ASP A 60 18.02 -8.40 -12.15
N TYR A 61 17.76 -8.67 -13.44
CA TYR A 61 17.13 -9.91 -13.88
C TYR A 61 17.89 -11.13 -13.35
N ARG A 62 17.24 -11.88 -12.43
CA ARG A 62 17.71 -13.16 -11.91
C ARG A 62 16.78 -14.27 -12.40
N PRO A 63 17.20 -15.06 -13.41
CA PRO A 63 16.33 -16.08 -14.02
C PRO A 63 15.84 -17.15 -13.03
N ASP A 64 16.59 -17.37 -11.93
CA ASP A 64 16.28 -18.37 -10.92
C ASP A 64 15.66 -17.77 -9.64
N ALA A 65 15.41 -16.46 -9.59
CA ALA A 65 14.77 -15.85 -8.44
C ALA A 65 13.27 -16.20 -8.41
N PRO A 66 12.74 -16.70 -7.29
CA PRO A 66 11.32 -16.98 -7.19
C PRO A 66 10.52 -15.67 -7.33
N ILE A 67 9.56 -15.64 -8.26
CA ILE A 67 8.65 -14.50 -8.41
C ILE A 67 7.77 -14.45 -7.17
N HIS A 68 7.63 -13.27 -6.55
CA HIS A 68 6.78 -13.14 -5.39
C HIS A 68 5.32 -13.46 -5.76
N PRO A 69 4.60 -14.32 -5.00
CA PRO A 69 3.27 -14.78 -5.39
C PRO A 69 2.26 -13.65 -5.66
N CYS A 70 2.39 -12.52 -4.98
CA CYS A 70 1.51 -11.36 -5.22
C CYS A 70 1.74 -10.68 -6.59
N CYS A 71 2.92 -10.79 -7.19
CA CYS A 71 3.19 -10.25 -8.53
C CYS A 71 2.45 -11.03 -9.63
N GLN A 72 2.04 -12.26 -9.33
CA GLN A 72 1.26 -13.11 -10.25
C GLN A 72 -0.21 -13.23 -9.85
N ALA A 73 -0.59 -12.60 -8.74
CA ALA A 73 -1.94 -12.64 -8.21
C ALA A 73 -2.72 -11.37 -8.62
N PRO A 74 -4.05 -11.45 -8.70
CA PRO A 74 -4.88 -10.28 -8.83
C PRO A 74 -4.59 -9.20 -7.76
N PRO A 75 -4.89 -7.92 -8.08
CA PRO A 75 -4.44 -6.75 -7.30
C PRO A 75 -4.81 -6.76 -5.81
N ARG A 76 -5.92 -7.43 -5.48
CA ARG A 76 -6.43 -7.58 -4.11
C ARG A 76 -5.46 -8.24 -3.11
N TRP A 77 -4.40 -8.89 -3.59
CA TRP A 77 -3.34 -9.49 -2.75
C TRP A 77 -2.05 -8.66 -2.75
N SER A 78 -1.98 -7.58 -3.53
CA SER A 78 -0.84 -6.67 -3.58
C SER A 78 -1.15 -5.33 -2.93
N PHE A 79 -2.42 -4.93 -2.94
CA PHE A 79 -2.86 -3.63 -2.44
C PHE A 79 -4.03 -3.72 -1.47
N CYS A 80 -4.02 -2.86 -0.45
CA CYS A 80 -5.19 -2.60 0.39
C CYS A 80 -5.56 -1.12 0.38
N LEU A 81 -6.85 -0.84 0.58
CA LEU A 81 -7.41 0.50 0.65
C LEU A 81 -7.76 0.83 2.09
N ILE A 82 -7.30 1.98 2.56
CA ILE A 82 -7.62 2.53 3.89
C ILE A 82 -8.41 3.83 3.70
N VAL A 83 -9.45 4.02 4.49
CA VAL A 83 -10.10 5.32 4.65
C VAL A 83 -9.75 5.82 6.04
N ASP A 84 -8.84 6.79 6.13
CA ASP A 84 -8.39 7.37 7.38
C ASP A 84 -9.08 8.72 7.68
N ASP A 85 -8.73 9.33 8.81
CA ASP A 85 -9.28 10.62 9.22
C ASP A 85 -9.09 11.71 8.18
N PHE A 86 -8.00 11.65 7.40
CA PHE A 86 -7.77 12.65 6.37
C PHE A 86 -8.72 12.46 5.19
N CYS A 87 -8.89 11.24 4.69
CA CYS A 87 -9.91 10.91 3.68
C CYS A 87 -11.32 11.32 4.13
N LEU A 88 -11.66 11.12 5.40
CA LEU A 88 -12.97 11.52 5.93
C LEU A 88 -13.12 13.04 6.02
N ARG A 89 -12.11 13.75 6.52
CA ARG A 89 -12.15 15.22 6.63
C ARG A 89 -12.33 15.89 5.27
N THR A 90 -11.76 15.35 4.20
CA THR A 90 -11.88 15.96 2.86
C THR A 90 -13.33 15.93 2.34
N LEU A 91 -14.18 15.00 2.81
CA LEU A 91 -15.60 14.96 2.45
C LEU A 91 -16.34 16.23 2.89
N ASP A 92 -15.95 16.81 4.03
CA ASP A 92 -16.57 18.00 4.61
C ASP A 92 -16.23 19.30 3.85
N TYR A 93 -15.14 19.32 3.08
CA TYR A 93 -14.71 20.50 2.29
C TYR A 93 -15.46 20.63 0.95
N SER A 94 -16.76 20.28 0.97
CA SER A 94 -17.63 19.99 -0.16
C SER A 94 -17.69 21.05 -1.28
N ALA A 95 -17.27 22.29 -1.03
CA ALA A 95 -17.54 23.41 -1.92
C ALA A 95 -16.31 24.06 -2.60
N SER A 96 -15.07 23.81 -2.18
CA SER A 96 -13.92 24.63 -2.61
C SER A 96 -12.78 23.90 -3.31
N HIS A 97 -12.64 22.58 -3.15
CA HIS A 97 -11.56 21.80 -3.77
C HIS A 97 -12.15 20.64 -4.58
N PRO A 98 -11.94 20.60 -5.91
CA PRO A 98 -12.57 19.64 -6.80
C PRO A 98 -11.95 18.26 -6.71
N ASP A 99 -10.70 18.14 -6.25
CA ASP A 99 -10.02 16.86 -6.16
C ASP A 99 -9.68 16.51 -4.72
N ARG A 100 -10.09 15.30 -4.32
CA ARG A 100 -10.04 14.88 -2.92
C ARG A 100 -9.51 13.46 -2.79
N PRO A 101 -8.65 13.20 -1.80
CA PRO A 101 -8.19 11.87 -1.49
C PRO A 101 -9.38 11.07 -0.96
N MET A 102 -9.73 10.01 -1.67
CA MET A 102 -10.84 9.13 -1.33
C MET A 102 -10.40 7.96 -0.45
N ALA A 103 -9.22 7.44 -0.72
CA ALA A 103 -8.62 6.35 0.03
C ALA A 103 -7.10 6.47 -0.01
N LYS A 104 -6.44 5.90 0.99
CA LYS A 104 -5.01 5.61 0.99
C LYS A 104 -4.79 4.22 0.43
N LEU A 105 -4.01 4.13 -0.65
CA LEU A 105 -3.55 2.88 -1.24
C LEU A 105 -2.26 2.45 -0.55
N VAL A 106 -2.21 1.22 -0.06
CA VAL A 106 -1.03 0.67 0.61
C VAL A 106 -0.50 -0.52 -0.19
N ASN A 107 0.80 -0.48 -0.52
CA ASN A 107 1.49 -1.54 -1.21
C ASN A 107 2.01 -2.58 -0.20
N LEU A 108 1.64 -3.85 -0.41
CA LEU A 108 2.13 -4.97 0.39
C LEU A 108 3.62 -5.23 0.16
N LEU A 109 4.09 -5.02 -1.08
CA LEU A 109 5.44 -5.33 -1.50
C LEU A 109 6.48 -4.30 -1.04
N PHE A 110 6.04 -3.23 -0.39
CA PHE A 110 6.94 -2.23 0.18
C PHE A 110 7.87 -2.85 1.23
N LEU A 111 9.17 -2.73 1.00
CA LEU A 111 10.22 -3.32 1.83
C LEU A 111 10.77 -2.34 2.88
N GLY A 112 10.48 -1.05 2.74
CA GLY A 112 10.91 -0.04 3.70
C GLY A 112 10.29 -0.27 5.09
N GLY A 113 11.10 0.00 6.11
CA GLY A 113 10.66 -0.05 7.50
C GLY A 113 9.92 1.23 7.91
N ARG A 114 9.52 1.27 9.19
CA ARG A 114 9.13 2.53 9.83
C ARG A 114 10.36 3.45 9.88
N CYS A 115 10.24 4.67 9.38
CA CYS A 115 11.30 5.67 9.49
C CYS A 115 11.54 6.03 10.97
N ALA A 116 12.80 6.05 11.38
CA ALA A 116 13.15 6.47 12.75
C ALA A 116 12.95 7.98 12.94
N ILE A 117 13.20 8.75 11.88
CA ILE A 117 13.02 10.19 11.81
C ILE A 117 12.32 10.47 10.49
N VAL A 118 11.12 11.04 10.56
CA VAL A 118 10.38 11.47 9.37
C VAL A 118 10.80 12.90 9.02
N ALA A 119 10.98 13.19 7.73
CA ALA A 119 11.28 14.53 7.26
C ALA A 119 10.21 15.53 7.71
N ASP A 120 10.63 16.73 8.12
CA ASP A 120 9.70 17.73 8.59
C ASP A 120 8.73 18.14 7.48
N GLY A 121 7.45 18.28 7.82
CA GLY A 121 6.41 18.51 6.83
C GLY A 121 5.96 17.27 6.03
N TRP A 122 6.40 16.04 6.35
CA TRP A 122 6.01 14.82 5.60
C TRP A 122 5.30 13.75 6.45
N ALA A 123 4.44 12.94 5.82
CA ALA A 123 3.59 11.97 6.53
C ALA A 123 4.31 10.66 6.93
N ASP A 124 5.31 10.26 6.16
CA ASP A 124 6.26 9.15 6.39
C ASP A 124 7.51 9.45 5.54
N GLY A 125 8.61 8.71 5.61
CA GLY A 125 9.83 8.92 4.79
C GLY A 125 10.88 9.84 5.41
N GLU A 126 12.15 9.61 5.09
CA GLU A 126 13.32 10.24 5.72
C GLU A 126 13.79 11.52 5.03
N THR A 127 13.44 11.72 3.76
CA THR A 127 13.85 12.85 2.92
C THR A 127 12.70 13.80 2.66
N ASP A 128 12.95 14.98 2.10
CA ASP A 128 11.92 15.89 1.60
C ASP A 128 11.59 15.65 0.11
N ASP A 129 11.92 14.47 -0.41
CA ASP A 129 11.62 14.07 -1.78
C ASP A 129 10.19 13.51 -1.89
N HIS A 130 9.43 14.06 -2.83
CA HIS A 130 8.08 13.62 -3.17
C HIS A 130 8.06 12.28 -3.90
N GLU A 131 9.18 11.88 -4.50
CA GLU A 131 9.37 10.59 -5.17
C GLU A 131 9.88 9.49 -4.20
N GLU A 132 10.16 9.82 -2.93
CA GLU A 132 10.57 8.81 -1.94
C GLU A 132 9.42 7.83 -1.65
N ASP A 133 9.59 6.56 -2.05
CA ASP A 133 8.61 5.51 -1.77
C ASP A 133 8.49 5.19 -0.27
N VAL A 134 7.30 5.39 0.30
CA VAL A 134 6.94 5.04 1.68
C VAL A 134 5.93 3.89 1.75
N GLY A 135 5.64 3.28 0.59
CA GLY A 135 4.80 2.11 0.44
C GLY A 135 3.31 2.40 0.54
N TRP A 136 2.92 3.66 0.41
CA TRP A 136 1.53 4.10 0.37
C TRP A 136 1.41 5.48 -0.29
N MET A 137 0.26 5.75 -0.91
CA MET A 137 -0.10 7.06 -1.45
C MET A 137 -1.61 7.28 -1.37
N TYR A 138 -2.09 8.51 -1.58
CA TYR A 138 -3.52 8.77 -1.67
C TYR A 138 -4.03 8.58 -3.09
N MET A 139 -5.13 7.84 -3.23
CA MET A 139 -5.93 7.80 -4.44
C MET A 139 -6.95 8.93 -4.41
N TYR A 140 -6.82 9.86 -5.34
CA TYR A 140 -7.72 10.99 -5.51
C TYR A 140 -8.91 10.61 -6.39
N SER A 141 -10.02 11.36 -6.23
CA SER A 141 -11.24 11.14 -7.00
C SER A 141 -11.05 11.26 -8.51
N SER A 142 -10.18 12.17 -8.94
CA SER A 142 -9.84 12.41 -10.34
C SER A 142 -9.08 11.23 -10.97
N ASP A 143 -8.28 10.51 -10.16
CA ASP A 143 -7.33 9.51 -10.61
C ASP A 143 -7.88 8.08 -10.59
N TYR A 144 -9.15 7.89 -10.26
CA TYR A 144 -9.74 6.55 -10.12
C TYR A 144 -9.49 5.64 -11.35
N GLU A 145 -9.52 6.19 -12.56
CA GLU A 145 -9.22 5.43 -13.79
C GLU A 145 -7.74 5.02 -13.86
N SER A 146 -6.81 5.94 -13.59
CA SER A 146 -5.36 5.68 -13.56
C SER A 146 -5.00 4.61 -12.53
N TYR A 147 -5.64 4.66 -11.35
CA TYR A 147 -5.44 3.68 -10.29
C TYR A 147 -5.98 2.30 -10.64
N TYR A 148 -6.93 2.18 -11.57
CA TYR A 148 -7.36 0.87 -12.06
C TYR A 148 -6.24 0.16 -12.84
N ALA A 149 -5.47 0.92 -13.63
CA ALA A 149 -4.29 0.40 -14.32
C ALA A 149 -3.20 0.01 -13.32
N LEU A 150 -2.88 0.90 -12.38
CA LEU A 150 -1.92 0.63 -11.31
C LEU A 150 -2.27 -0.62 -10.51
N LEU A 151 -3.52 -0.74 -10.08
CA LEU A 151 -3.95 -1.93 -9.33
C LEU A 151 -3.71 -3.17 -10.19
N SER A 152 -4.07 -3.12 -11.48
CA SER A 152 -3.96 -4.25 -12.40
C SER A 152 -2.52 -4.68 -12.73
N ASP A 153 -1.55 -3.76 -12.67
CA ASP A 153 -0.13 -4.03 -12.89
C ASP A 153 0.72 -3.39 -11.78
N PRO A 154 1.19 -4.17 -10.79
CA PRO A 154 2.03 -3.66 -9.71
C PRO A 154 3.31 -2.96 -10.16
N GLY A 155 3.80 -3.24 -11.38
CA GLY A 155 4.98 -2.58 -11.96
C GLY A 155 4.75 -1.10 -12.31
N GLU A 156 3.50 -0.65 -12.34
CA GLU A 156 3.16 0.76 -12.56
C GLU A 156 3.31 1.61 -11.29
N TRP A 157 3.62 1.01 -10.12
CA TRP A 157 3.75 1.72 -8.85
C TRP A 157 4.66 2.94 -8.97
N ASP A 158 5.90 2.75 -9.45
CA ASP A 158 6.90 3.83 -9.54
C ASP A 158 6.48 4.93 -10.53
N THR A 159 5.68 4.60 -11.55
CA THR A 159 5.18 5.57 -12.54
C THR A 159 4.17 6.54 -11.94
N TYR A 160 3.30 6.07 -11.04
CA TYR A 160 2.22 6.86 -10.44
C TYR A 160 2.52 7.31 -9.01
N TYR A 161 3.63 6.87 -8.44
CA TYR A 161 3.94 7.08 -7.05
C TYR A 161 4.17 8.58 -6.76
N ILE A 162 3.40 9.09 -5.80
CA ILE A 162 3.61 10.43 -5.23
C ILE A 162 3.41 10.32 -3.72
N ARG A 163 4.46 10.68 -2.99
CA ARG A 163 4.41 10.80 -1.53
C ARG A 163 3.67 12.08 -1.14
N PRO A 164 2.66 12.00 -0.26
CA PRO A 164 1.96 13.20 0.20
C PRO A 164 2.74 13.91 1.32
N SER A 165 2.94 15.21 1.15
CA SER A 165 3.38 16.12 2.21
C SER A 165 2.27 16.36 3.22
N LYS A 166 2.59 16.88 4.41
CA LYS A 166 1.61 17.38 5.40
C LYS A 166 0.84 18.59 4.86
N GLU A 167 1.37 19.31 3.88
CA GLU A 167 0.69 20.44 3.25
C GLU A 167 -0.40 19.98 2.28
N ASP A 168 -0.23 18.80 1.68
CA ASP A 168 -1.29 18.09 0.94
C ASP A 168 -2.44 17.65 1.85
N TYR A 169 -2.27 17.79 3.18
CA TYR A 169 -3.34 17.79 4.15
C TYR A 169 -3.79 19.24 4.32
N PRO A 170 -4.65 19.80 3.45
CA PRO A 170 -5.23 21.08 3.77
C PRO A 170 -5.94 20.84 5.12
N LEU A 171 -5.59 21.68 6.10
CA LEU A 171 -6.21 21.80 7.42
C LEU A 171 -5.60 20.94 8.54
N ALA A 172 -4.32 21.21 8.84
CA ALA A 172 -3.83 21.10 10.23
C ALA A 172 -4.11 22.37 11.06
N ASN A 173 -4.34 23.55 10.44
CA ASN A 173 -4.33 24.84 11.15
C ASN A 173 -5.62 25.69 11.02
N ALA A 174 -6.80 25.10 10.78
CA ALA A 174 -8.05 25.87 10.67
C ALA A 174 -9.04 25.68 11.83
N LEU A 175 -8.62 25.03 12.93
CA LEU A 175 -9.47 24.82 14.12
C LEU A 175 -8.78 25.09 15.46
N GLU A 176 -7.73 25.93 15.48
CA GLU A 176 -7.30 26.62 16.72
C GLU A 176 -7.84 28.06 16.77
#